data_AF-A0A517M954-F1
#
_entry.id   AF-A0A517M954-F1
#
_cell.length_a   1.000
_cell.length_b   1.000
_cell.length_c   1.000
_cell.angle_alpha   90.00
_cell.angle_beta   90.00
_cell.angle_gamma   90.00
#
_symmetry.space_group_name_H-M   'P 1'
#
loop_
_entity.id
_entity.type
_entity.pdbx_description
1 polymer ?
#
loop_
_entity_poly.entity_id
_entity_poly.type
_entity_poly.pdbx_seq_one_letter_code
_entity_poly.pdbx_strand_id
1 'polypeptide(L)'
;MQMDELRCKTPELVRKEIWTHVLAYNLIRAAIAQAAVAHRIEPRSISFKGAIQAIEAFRPLIAFQGHQTAKQLSTIYSHILNALVVHRVADRPDRFEPRRRKRRNDRYDLLTKPRDAMKREIQKQLIRN
;
A
#
# COMPACT_ATOMS: atom_id res chain seq x y z
N MET A 1 -3.66 -6.46 0.81
CA MET A 1 -4.72 -6.73 1.80
C MET A 1 -5.96 -7.38 1.18
N GLN A 2 -6.13 -7.47 -0.16
CA GLN A 2 -7.24 -8.21 -0.80
C GLN A 2 -8.61 -7.89 -0.18
N MET A 3 -8.92 -6.60 -0.08
CA MET A 3 -10.09 -6.10 0.66
C MET A 3 -11.38 -6.07 -0.20
N ASP A 4 -11.27 -6.47 -1.46
CA ASP A 4 -12.33 -6.45 -2.46
C ASP A 4 -13.22 -7.69 -2.43
N GLU A 5 -12.76 -8.77 -1.79
CA GLU A 5 -13.49 -10.03 -1.65
C GLU A 5 -13.37 -10.51 -0.19
N LEU A 6 -14.50 -10.52 0.52
CA LEU A 6 -14.58 -10.93 1.93
C LEU A 6 -14.82 -12.43 2.01
N ARG A 7 -14.15 -13.10 2.94
CA ARG A 7 -14.17 -14.57 3.08
C ARG A 7 -15.27 -15.05 4.03
N CYS A 8 -15.67 -14.21 4.99
CA CYS A 8 -16.67 -14.55 5.98
C CYS A 8 -18.08 -14.60 5.36
N LYS A 9 -18.92 -15.52 5.85
CA LYS A 9 -20.25 -15.80 5.26
C LYS A 9 -21.43 -15.29 6.07
N THR A 10 -21.25 -15.00 7.36
CA THR A 10 -22.31 -14.47 8.22
C THR A 10 -22.18 -12.96 8.40
N PRO A 11 -23.28 -12.20 8.51
CA PRO A 11 -23.24 -10.75 8.66
C PRO A 11 -22.37 -10.29 9.83
N GLU A 12 -22.37 -11.03 10.94
CA GLU A 12 -21.60 -10.73 12.16
C GLU A 12 -20.10 -10.85 11.89
N LEU A 13 -19.66 -11.91 11.21
CA LEU A 13 -18.25 -12.14 10.89
C LEU A 13 -17.76 -11.19 9.79
N VAL A 14 -18.60 -10.90 8.80
CA VAL A 14 -18.29 -9.91 7.74
C VAL A 14 -17.98 -8.54 8.34
N ARG A 15 -18.77 -8.08 9.33
CA ARG A 15 -18.47 -6.81 10.04
C ARG A 15 -17.10 -6.85 10.73
N LYS A 16 -16.75 -7.96 11.38
CA LYS A 16 -15.44 -8.14 12.02
C LYS A 16 -14.29 -8.16 11.01
N GLU A 17 -14.48 -8.80 9.87
CA GLU A 17 -13.49 -8.85 8.78
C GLU A 17 -13.20 -7.44 8.24
N ILE A 18 -14.25 -6.65 7.97
CA ILE A 18 -14.13 -5.24 7.55
C ILE A 18 -13.34 -4.44 8.59
N TRP A 19 -13.72 -4.52 9.86
CA TRP A 19 -13.02 -3.80 10.93
C TRP A 19 -11.56 -4.22 11.08
N THR A 20 -11.26 -5.50 10.89
CA THR A 20 -9.90 -6.03 10.91
C THR A 20 -9.07 -5.44 9.77
N HIS A 21 -9.64 -5.34 8.57
CA HIS A 21 -8.95 -4.68 7.45
C HIS A 21 -8.71 -3.20 7.70
N VAL A 22 -9.70 -2.48 8.23
CA VAL A 22 -9.55 -1.05 8.58
C VAL A 22 -8.45 -0.87 9.64
N LEU A 23 -8.46 -1.70 10.68
CA LEU A 23 -7.45 -1.68 11.74
C LEU A 23 -6.05 -1.93 11.18
N ALA A 24 -5.86 -3.02 10.43
CA ALA A 24 -4.57 -3.37 9.84
C ALA A 24 -4.07 -2.25 8.89
N TYR A 25 -4.95 -1.69 8.06
CA TYR A 25 -4.61 -0.58 7.18
C TYR A 25 -4.10 0.63 7.97
N ASN A 26 -4.81 1.03 9.02
CA ASN A 26 -4.44 2.16 9.86
C ASN A 26 -3.14 1.92 10.63
N LEU A 27 -2.92 0.71 11.15
CA LEU A 27 -1.67 0.35 11.83
C LEU A 27 -0.46 0.43 10.89
N ILE A 28 -0.58 -0.10 9.68
CA ILE A 28 0.49 0.02 8.67
C ILE A 28 0.73 1.48 8.31
N ARG A 29 -0.33 2.29 8.16
CA ARG A 29 -0.21 3.74 7.89
C ARG A 29 0.45 4.49 9.04
N ALA A 30 0.14 4.14 10.28
CA ALA A 30 0.76 4.73 11.46
C ALA A 30 2.26 4.39 11.52
N ALA A 31 2.65 3.14 11.27
CA ALA A 31 4.05 2.74 11.19
C ALA A 31 4.80 3.50 10.07
N ILE A 32 4.18 3.64 8.90
CA ILE A 32 4.70 4.46 7.80
C ILE A 32 4.89 5.92 8.24
N ALA A 33 3.89 6.52 8.91
CA ALA A 33 3.97 7.90 9.37
C ALA A 33 5.09 8.10 10.39
N GLN A 34 5.26 7.16 11.33
CA GLN A 34 6.33 7.21 12.32
C GLN A 34 7.72 7.08 11.68
N ALA A 35 7.87 6.15 10.73
CA ALA A 35 9.11 6.02 9.95
C ALA A 35 9.40 7.31 9.17
N ALA A 36 8.38 7.89 8.55
CA ALA A 36 8.51 9.13 7.79
C ALA A 36 8.95 10.32 8.66
N VAL A 37 8.37 10.45 9.86
CA VAL A 37 8.77 11.47 10.85
C VAL A 37 10.21 11.25 11.30
N ALA A 38 10.59 10.01 11.65
CA ALA A 38 11.93 9.68 12.11
C ALA A 38 13.02 10.01 11.08
N HIS A 39 12.69 9.90 9.78
CA HIS A 39 13.62 10.15 8.67
C HIS A 39 13.37 11.47 7.92
N ARG A 40 12.46 12.33 8.40
CA ARG A 40 12.12 13.64 7.82
C ARG A 40 11.73 13.59 6.33
N ILE A 41 10.88 12.63 5.98
CA ILE A 41 10.37 12.43 4.61
C ILE A 41 8.85 12.45 4.61
N GLU A 42 8.23 12.59 3.44
CA GLU A 42 6.77 12.55 3.35
C GLU A 42 6.25 11.11 3.50
N PRO A 43 5.23 10.84 4.36
CA PRO A 43 4.64 9.50 4.50
C PRO A 43 4.16 8.88 3.18
N ARG A 44 3.65 9.69 2.25
CA ARG A 44 3.13 9.21 0.95
C ARG A 44 4.22 8.69 0.01
N SER A 45 5.47 9.09 0.24
CA SER A 45 6.62 8.63 -0.53
C SER A 45 7.16 7.26 -0.09
N ILE A 46 6.58 6.65 0.95
CA ILE A 46 6.84 5.26 1.35
C ILE A 46 5.79 4.33 0.73
N SER A 47 6.24 3.23 0.12
CA SER A 47 5.40 2.24 -0.52
C SER A 47 4.57 1.47 0.50
N PHE A 48 3.24 1.55 0.40
CA PHE A 48 2.35 0.77 1.26
C PHE A 48 2.54 -0.75 1.08
N LYS A 49 2.76 -1.21 -0.16
CA LYS A 49 3.02 -2.63 -0.43
C LYS A 49 4.38 -3.07 0.11
N GLY A 50 5.40 -2.23 -0.06
CA GLY A 50 6.72 -2.47 0.51
C GLY A 50 6.68 -2.51 2.03
N ALA A 51 5.90 -1.65 2.66
CA ALA A 51 5.73 -1.64 4.12
C ALA A 51 5.13 -2.96 4.65
N ILE A 52 4.09 -3.48 3.99
CA ILE A 52 3.55 -4.81 4.32
C ILE A 52 4.64 -5.87 4.20
N GLN A 53 5.39 -5.90 3.09
CA GLN A 53 6.43 -6.91 2.88
C GLN A 53 7.53 -6.84 3.93
N ALA A 54 7.97 -5.63 4.30
CA ALA A 54 8.95 -5.42 5.34
C ALA A 54 8.43 -5.94 6.68
N ILE A 55 7.24 -5.52 7.12
CA ILE A 55 6.64 -5.97 8.40
C ILE A 55 6.51 -7.51 8.44
N GLU A 56 6.04 -8.13 7.35
CA GLU A 56 5.94 -9.59 7.25
C GLU A 56 7.31 -10.29 7.33
N ALA A 57 8.37 -9.67 6.81
CA ALA A 57 9.73 -10.21 6.91
C ALA A 57 10.23 -10.22 8.37
N PHE A 58 9.77 -9.30 9.22
CA PHE A 58 10.06 -9.29 10.66
C PHE A 58 9.19 -10.25 11.48
N ARG A 59 8.19 -10.92 10.87
CA ARG A 59 7.27 -11.83 11.58
C ARG A 59 7.98 -12.90 12.42
N PRO A 60 9.06 -13.58 11.96
CA PRO A 60 9.76 -14.56 12.79
C PRO A 60 10.38 -13.95 14.05
N LEU A 61 10.89 -12.71 13.95
CA LEU A 61 11.52 -12.00 15.07
C LEU A 61 10.48 -11.53 16.09
N ILE A 62 9.31 -11.08 15.61
CA ILE A 62 8.18 -10.72 16.46
C ILE A 62 7.59 -11.96 17.14
N ALA A 63 7.50 -13.08 16.43
CA ALA A 63 6.97 -14.34 16.95
C ALA A 63 7.92 -15.08 17.90
N PHE A 64 9.17 -14.61 18.04
CA PHE A 64 10.14 -15.21 18.95
C PHE A 64 9.70 -15.02 20.41
N GLN A 65 9.15 -16.09 20.99
CA GLN A 65 8.58 -16.16 22.35
C GLN A 65 9.63 -16.18 23.49
N GLY A 66 10.78 -15.54 23.29
CA GLY A 66 11.69 -15.24 24.40
C GLY A 66 11.11 -14.13 25.28
N HIS A 67 11.53 -14.04 26.55
CA HIS A 67 11.24 -12.87 27.40
C HIS A 67 11.94 -11.65 26.83
N GLN A 68 11.29 -10.98 25.86
CA GLN A 68 11.81 -9.74 25.30
C GLN A 68 11.58 -8.62 26.31
N THR A 69 12.67 -8.01 26.74
CA THR A 69 12.61 -6.78 27.53
C THR A 69 12.00 -5.65 26.68
N ALA A 70 11.41 -4.66 27.33
CA ALA A 70 10.90 -3.46 26.64
C ALA A 70 11.95 -2.79 25.74
N LYS A 71 13.22 -2.85 26.14
CA LYS A 71 14.36 -2.34 25.36
C LYS A 71 14.54 -3.11 24.06
N GLN A 72 14.48 -4.44 24.09
CA GLN A 72 14.61 -5.28 22.88
C GLN A 72 13.48 -5.03 21.89
N LEU A 73 12.24 -4.92 22.39
CA LEU A 73 11.07 -4.59 21.55
C LEU A 73 11.23 -3.22 20.89
N SER A 74 11.71 -2.21 21.62
CA SER A 74 11.98 -0.87 21.09
C SER A 74 13.06 -0.90 19.99
N THR A 75 14.12 -1.69 20.17
CA THR A 75 15.16 -1.89 19.16
C THR A 75 14.61 -2.54 17.89
N ILE A 76 13.83 -3.63 18.03
CA ILE A 76 13.19 -4.31 16.90
C ILE A 76 12.28 -3.34 16.15
N TYR A 77 11.48 -2.58 16.88
CA TYR A 77 10.59 -1.60 16.27
C TYR A 77 11.34 -0.53 15.50
N SER A 78 12.45 -0.03 16.04
CA SER A 78 13.34 0.92 15.35
C SER A 78 13.90 0.33 14.05
N HIS A 79 14.30 -0.95 14.04
CA HIS A 79 14.74 -1.63 12.83
C HIS A 79 13.63 -1.77 11.79
N ILE A 80 12.39 -2.04 12.22
CA ILE A 80 11.23 -2.07 11.32
C ILE A 80 11.06 -0.69 10.67
N LEU A 81 11.05 0.40 11.45
CA LEU A 81 10.91 1.76 10.91
C LEU A 81 12.00 2.11 9.89
N ASN A 82 13.26 1.75 10.16
CA ASN A 82 14.37 1.92 9.22
C ASN A 82 14.13 1.16 7.90
N ALA A 83 13.68 -0.10 7.99
CA ALA A 83 13.40 -0.92 6.81
C ALA A 83 12.25 -0.37 5.95
N LEU A 84 11.22 0.23 6.58
CA LEU A 84 10.11 0.84 5.87
C LEU A 84 10.57 1.97 4.93
N VAL A 85 11.53 2.78 5.36
CA VAL A 85 12.02 3.93 4.57
C VAL A 85 12.75 3.50 3.31
N VAL A 86 13.38 2.32 3.29
CA VAL A 86 14.06 1.81 2.09
C VAL A 86 13.09 1.64 0.91
N HIS A 87 11.83 1.29 1.20
CA HIS A 87 10.82 1.05 0.16
C HIS A 87 10.15 2.35 -0.31
N ARG A 88 10.90 3.21 -1.00
CA ARG A 88 10.40 4.48 -1.55
C ARG A 88 9.57 4.26 -2.83
N VAL A 89 8.50 5.02 -2.98
CA VAL A 89 7.81 5.19 -4.27
C VAL A 89 8.50 6.31 -5.02
N ALA A 90 9.05 6.00 -6.20
CA ALA A 90 9.65 7.01 -7.06
C ALA A 90 8.58 7.95 -7.61
N ASP A 91 8.90 9.23 -7.70
CA ASP A 91 8.13 10.16 -8.50
C ASP A 91 8.32 9.85 -9.99
N ARG A 92 7.22 9.82 -10.74
CA ARG A 92 7.20 9.52 -12.19
C ARG A 92 6.19 10.42 -12.87
N PRO A 93 6.43 11.74 -12.89
CA PRO A 93 5.44 12.74 -13.32
C PRO A 93 5.00 12.51 -14.78
N ASP A 94 5.91 12.05 -15.64
CA ASP A 94 5.63 11.84 -17.06
C ASP A 94 4.85 10.55 -17.36
N ARG A 95 4.59 9.73 -16.33
CA ARG A 95 3.91 8.44 -16.51
C ARG A 95 2.44 8.54 -16.14
N PHE A 96 1.62 8.76 -17.16
CA PHE A 96 0.17 8.57 -17.07
C PHE A 96 -0.29 7.39 -17.94
N GLU A 97 -1.34 6.71 -17.52
CA GLU A 97 -1.95 5.58 -18.24
C GLU A 97 -3.45 5.83 -18.44
N PRO A 98 -4.02 5.51 -19.62
CA PRO A 98 -5.46 5.55 -19.81
C PRO A 98 -6.15 4.64 -18.79
N ARG A 99 -7.21 5.14 -18.15
CA ARG A 99 -8.02 4.36 -17.19
C ARG A 99 -8.96 3.37 -17.91
N ARG A 100 -8.40 2.56 -18.82
CA ARG A 100 -9.10 1.59 -19.68
C ARG A 100 -8.32 0.26 -19.71
N ARG A 101 -8.99 -0.87 -19.91
CA ARG A 101 -8.37 -2.21 -19.92
C ARG A 101 -8.54 -2.91 -21.28
N LYS A 102 -7.53 -3.66 -21.73
CA LYS A 102 -7.59 -4.41 -22.99
C LYS A 102 -8.56 -5.60 -22.95
N ARG A 103 -8.73 -6.23 -21.78
CA ARG A 103 -9.67 -7.32 -21.54
C ARG A 103 -10.91 -6.76 -20.84
N ARG A 104 -12.10 -7.25 -21.23
CA ARG A 104 -13.37 -6.83 -20.67
C ARG A 104 -13.40 -7.15 -19.17
N ASN A 105 -13.64 -6.14 -18.36
CA ASN A 105 -13.87 -6.22 -16.93
C ASN A 105 -15.00 -5.25 -16.59
N ASP A 106 -15.80 -5.55 -15.57
CA ASP A 106 -17.05 -4.83 -15.29
C ASP A 106 -16.84 -3.41 -14.74
N ARG A 107 -15.63 -3.08 -14.26
CA ARG A 107 -15.33 -1.80 -13.59
C ARG A 107 -14.56 -0.78 -14.44
N TYR A 108 -14.13 -1.13 -15.65
CA TYR A 108 -13.30 -0.25 -16.48
C TYR A 108 -13.64 -0.40 -17.96
N ASP A 109 -13.70 0.73 -18.67
CA ASP A 109 -13.88 0.77 -20.12
C ASP A 109 -12.84 -0.05 -20.88
N LEU A 110 -13.22 -0.54 -22.06
CA LEU A 110 -12.31 -1.25 -22.95
C LEU A 110 -11.31 -0.28 -23.60
N LEU A 111 -10.05 -0.71 -23.66
CA LEU A 111 -9.01 -0.05 -24.43
C LEU A 111 -9.14 -0.48 -25.89
N THR A 112 -9.89 0.28 -26.67
CA THR A 112 -10.18 0.00 -28.09
C THR A 112 -9.11 0.48 -29.06
N LYS A 113 -8.27 1.45 -28.66
CA LYS A 113 -7.16 1.98 -29.45
C LYS A 113 -5.81 1.55 -28.86
N PRO A 114 -4.72 1.53 -29.64
CA PRO A 114 -3.37 1.38 -29.10
C PRO A 114 -3.10 2.36 -27.96
N ARG A 115 -2.35 1.94 -26.93
CA ARG A 115 -2.12 2.75 -25.72
C ARG A 115 -1.57 4.13 -26.05
N ASP A 116 -0.60 4.21 -26.95
CA ASP A 116 0.05 5.47 -27.29
C ASP A 116 -0.90 6.47 -27.97
N ALA A 117 -1.82 5.97 -28.82
CA ALA A 117 -2.85 6.82 -29.41
C ALA A 117 -3.81 7.38 -28.34
N MET A 118 -4.22 6.54 -27.38
CA MET A 118 -5.08 6.97 -26.27
C MET A 118 -4.38 7.96 -25.34
N LYS A 119 -3.08 7.79 -25.07
CA LYS A 119 -2.28 8.74 -24.29
C LYS A 119 -2.24 10.12 -24.95
N ARG A 120 -2.04 10.17 -26.27
CA ARG A 120 -2.08 11.43 -27.04
C ARG A 120 -3.47 12.09 -26.98
N GLU A 121 -4.55 11.31 -27.03
CA GLU A 121 -5.92 11.84 -26.90
C GLU A 121 -6.17 12.45 -25.53
N ILE A 122 -5.76 11.79 -24.45
CA ILE A 122 -5.83 12.32 -23.08
C ILE A 122 -5.03 13.62 -22.98
N GLN A 123 -3.81 13.66 -23.52
CA GLN A 123 -2.98 14.85 -23.50
C GLN A 123 -3.62 16.02 -24.27
N LYS A 124 -4.23 15.76 -25.43
CA LYS A 124 -4.99 16.77 -26.18
C LYS A 124 -6.20 17.30 -25.40
N GLN A 125 -6.91 16.43 -24.66
CA GLN A 125 -8.04 16.85 -23.83
C GLN A 125 -7.59 17.73 -22.65
N LEU A 126 -6.46 17.40 -22.03
CA LEU A 126 -5.88 18.19 -20.93
C LEU A 126 -5.42 19.58 -21.35
N ILE A 127 -4.97 19.75 -22.60
CA ILE A 127 -4.54 21.05 -23.16
C ILE A 127 -5.74 21.93 -23.56
N ARG A 128 -6.90 21.31 -23.83
CA ARG A 128 -8.09 22.00 -24.35
C ARG A 128 -9.00 22.58 -23.24
N ASN A 129 -8.76 22.16 -22.00
CA ASN A 129 -9.41 22.66 -20.79
C ASN A 129 -8.45 23.58 -20.05
#